data_AF-A0A7C2FLL8-F1
#
_entry.id   AF-A0A7C2FLL8-F1
#
_cell.length_a   1.000
_cell.length_b   1.000
_cell.length_c   1.000
_cell.angle_alpha   90.00
_cell.angle_beta   90.00
_cell.angle_gamma   90.00
#
_symmetry.space_group_name_H-M   'P 1'
#
loop_
_entity.id
_entity.type
_entity.pdbx_description
1 polymer ?
#
loop_
_entity_poly.entity_id
_entity_poly.type
_entity_poly.pdbx_seq_one_letter_code
_entity_poly.pdbx_strand_id
1 'polypeptide(L)'
;WRLCREATGDVKYIVCNADEGDPGAYMDRSIMEGNPHRVLEGMIIGAWAIGASQGYVYIRNEYPLAVENLRIALRQAEECGLLGHNILGSGFDFTVQIRPGSGAFVCGEETALMASIEDRVGEPRPRPPYPAVSGLWGKPTNINNVETWANVPIIIDRGAEWYSEIGTDQSKGTKIFSVVGKINNTGLVEVPMGTTLSEIIHDIGGGIPGGRECKAVQLGGPSGGCIPSAHFDVPIDYESLQELGSMMGSGGMVVCDEDTCMVEFARYFMDFVQQESCGKCVPCRLGTRAMLEVLTRITQGEGSEGDIEYLLELGGQIKESSLCGLGQTAPNPVLSTIRYFRDEYEAHIRDKRCPSHVCKALIQYTIDVDKCTGCGRCLRSCPVEAISGAKKETHVIDQEKCIKCGTCLEVCKFDAVVVE
;
A
#
# COMPACT_ATOMS: atom_id res chain seq x y z
N TRP A 1 19.39 16.46 2.99
CA TRP A 1 19.52 17.88 3.38
C TRP A 1 20.84 18.51 2.96
N ARG A 2 21.99 17.88 3.26
CA ARG A 2 23.34 18.37 2.88
C ARG A 2 23.45 18.84 1.42
N LEU A 3 23.04 18.00 0.46
CA LEU A 3 23.05 18.35 -0.96
C LEU A 3 22.28 19.63 -1.29
N CYS A 4 21.10 19.83 -0.68
CA CYS A 4 20.29 21.04 -0.88
C CYS A 4 20.94 22.27 -0.21
N ARG A 5 21.59 22.08 0.94
CA ARG A 5 22.37 23.15 1.61
C ARG A 5 23.57 23.58 0.76
N GLU A 6 24.25 22.65 0.12
CA GLU A 6 25.42 22.91 -0.72
C GLU A 6 25.06 23.41 -2.13
N ALA A 7 23.82 23.19 -2.57
CA ALA A 7 23.36 23.64 -3.88
C ALA A 7 23.41 25.16 -4.02
N THR A 8 23.78 25.61 -5.23
CA THR A 8 23.90 27.02 -5.58
C THR A 8 22.54 27.72 -5.65
N GLY A 9 22.45 28.90 -5.04
CA GLY A 9 21.27 29.76 -5.10
C GLY A 9 20.82 30.22 -3.72
N ASP A 10 20.29 31.45 -3.66
CA ASP A 10 19.87 32.09 -2.41
C ASP A 10 18.47 31.67 -1.96
N VAL A 11 17.67 31.13 -2.89
CA VAL A 11 16.30 30.68 -2.62
C VAL A 11 16.25 29.16 -2.62
N LYS A 12 15.74 28.60 -1.52
CA LYS A 12 15.57 27.16 -1.33
C LYS A 12 14.21 26.87 -0.73
N TYR A 13 13.67 25.72 -1.08
CA TYR A 13 12.37 25.27 -0.59
C TYR A 13 12.49 23.98 0.21
N ILE A 14 11.60 23.84 1.20
CA ILE A 14 11.33 22.54 1.80
C ILE A 14 9.88 22.14 1.57
N VAL A 15 9.64 20.85 1.44
CA VAL A 15 8.31 20.30 1.22
C VAL A 15 8.08 19.14 2.16
N CYS A 16 6.98 19.21 2.90
CA CYS A 16 6.40 18.08 3.61
C CYS A 16 5.44 17.36 2.67
N ASN A 17 5.80 16.14 2.30
CA ASN A 17 4.93 15.23 1.55
C ASN A 17 3.99 14.53 2.53
N ALA A 18 2.75 15.02 2.59
CA ALA A 18 1.64 14.45 3.35
C ALA A 18 0.56 13.88 2.41
N ASP A 19 0.96 13.46 1.20
CA ASP A 19 0.11 12.74 0.25
C ASP A 19 0.29 11.23 0.42
N GLU A 20 -0.33 10.69 1.46
CA GLU A 20 -0.33 9.26 1.79
C GLU A 20 -1.44 8.56 1.00
N GLY A 21 -1.16 8.11 -0.21
CA GLY A 21 -2.15 7.53 -1.13
C GLY A 21 -2.44 6.03 -0.97
N ASP A 22 -1.61 5.30 -0.22
CA ASP A 22 -1.62 3.84 -0.23
C ASP A 22 -2.89 3.23 0.40
N PRO A 23 -3.48 2.17 -0.19
CA PRO A 23 -4.54 1.41 0.44
C PRO A 23 -4.09 0.87 1.80
N GLY A 24 -4.83 1.19 2.86
CA GLY A 24 -4.54 0.72 4.21
C GLY A 24 -3.46 1.48 4.96
N ALA A 25 -2.82 2.49 4.38
CA ALA A 25 -1.92 3.39 5.11
C ALA A 25 -2.66 4.64 5.60
N TYR A 26 -2.44 5.01 6.86
CA TYR A 26 -3.02 6.21 7.50
C TYR A 26 -2.14 6.73 8.66
N MET A 27 -0.83 6.48 8.59
CA MET A 27 0.13 6.91 9.61
C MET A 27 0.43 8.41 9.52
N ASP A 28 0.66 8.91 8.31
CA ASP A 28 0.91 10.34 8.09
C ASP A 28 -0.35 11.13 8.43
N ARG A 29 -1.51 10.60 8.04
CA ARG A 29 -2.82 11.15 8.45
C ARG A 29 -2.90 11.27 9.97
N SER A 30 -2.56 10.22 10.71
CA SER A 30 -2.69 10.19 12.17
C SER A 30 -1.74 11.18 12.86
N ILE A 31 -0.53 11.37 12.33
CA ILE A 31 0.39 12.40 12.83
C ILE A 31 -0.18 13.80 12.55
N MET A 32 -0.68 14.05 11.34
CA MET A 32 -1.21 15.36 10.95
C MET A 32 -2.52 15.71 11.67
N GLU A 33 -3.38 14.73 11.96
CA GLU A 33 -4.58 14.92 12.75
C GLU A 33 -4.28 15.06 14.25
N GLY A 34 -3.32 14.28 14.78
CA GLY A 34 -3.04 14.23 16.22
C GLY A 34 -2.05 15.29 16.72
N ASN A 35 -0.93 15.50 16.03
CA ASN A 35 0.13 16.42 16.44
C ASN A 35 0.84 17.09 15.24
N PRO A 36 0.16 18.00 14.53
CA PRO A 36 0.76 18.74 13.41
C PRO A 36 1.91 19.65 13.84
N HIS A 37 1.95 20.09 15.10
CA HIS A 37 3.05 20.93 15.63
C HIS A 37 4.39 20.23 15.56
N ARG A 38 4.44 18.92 15.81
CA ARG A 38 5.69 18.13 15.71
C ARG A 38 6.27 18.14 14.29
N VAL A 39 5.39 18.10 13.29
CA VAL A 39 5.78 18.17 11.88
C VAL A 39 6.28 19.56 11.53
N LEU A 40 5.57 20.61 11.97
CA LEU A 40 5.95 22.00 11.76
C LEU A 40 7.31 22.33 12.40
N GLU A 41 7.55 21.88 13.63
CA GLU A 41 8.84 22.03 14.31
C GLU A 41 9.97 21.35 13.53
N GLY A 42 9.74 20.12 13.05
CA GLY A 42 10.70 19.41 12.20
C GLY A 42 11.01 20.16 10.90
N MET A 43 9.99 20.75 10.27
CA MET A 43 10.15 21.59 9.08
C MET A 43 10.95 22.86 9.40
N ILE A 44 10.69 23.54 10.51
CA ILE A 44 11.44 24.75 10.93
C ILE A 44 12.93 24.40 11.12
N ILE A 45 13.23 23.30 11.83
CA ILE A 45 14.60 22.82 12.04
C ILE A 45 15.27 22.49 10.70
N GLY A 46 14.58 21.78 9.81
CA GLY A 46 15.09 21.45 8.48
C GLY A 46 15.34 22.66 7.61
N ALA A 47 14.44 23.64 7.65
CA ALA A 47 14.55 24.90 6.92
C ALA A 47 15.78 25.67 7.37
N TRP A 48 16.01 25.78 8.69
CA TRP A 48 17.22 26.37 9.25
C TRP A 48 18.48 25.63 8.81
N ALA A 49 18.46 24.29 8.87
CA ALA A 49 19.61 23.46 8.48
C ALA A 49 19.98 23.61 6.99
N ILE A 50 18.99 23.78 6.11
CA ILE A 50 19.16 23.90 4.65
C ILE A 50 19.42 25.35 4.21
N GLY A 51 18.94 26.33 4.99
CA GLY A 51 18.88 27.74 4.60
C GLY A 51 17.70 28.05 3.70
N ALA A 52 16.54 27.43 3.95
CA ALA A 52 15.29 27.69 3.24
C ALA A 52 14.42 28.68 4.02
N SER A 53 13.77 29.61 3.31
CA SER A 53 12.87 30.61 3.90
C SER A 53 11.38 30.34 3.61
N GLN A 54 11.10 29.34 2.77
CA GLN A 54 9.73 28.98 2.40
C GLN A 54 9.54 27.47 2.34
N GLY A 55 8.44 27.02 2.93
CA GLY A 55 8.03 25.63 3.00
C GLY A 55 6.63 25.40 2.44
N TYR A 56 6.38 24.18 1.99
CA TYR A 56 5.06 23.73 1.56
C TYR A 56 4.69 22.45 2.29
N VAL A 57 3.44 22.34 2.73
CA VAL A 57 2.85 21.04 3.12
C VAL A 57 1.91 20.64 2.01
N TYR A 58 2.31 19.63 1.23
CA TYR A 58 1.46 19.04 0.20
C TYR A 58 0.64 17.95 0.85
N ILE A 59 -0.66 18.20 1.02
CA ILE A 59 -1.56 17.33 1.77
C ILE A 59 -2.75 16.97 0.92
N ARG A 60 -3.17 15.72 0.97
CA ARG A 60 -4.33 15.27 0.22
C ARG A 60 -5.64 15.86 0.74
N ASN A 61 -6.51 16.27 -0.19
CA ASN A 61 -7.78 16.93 0.14
C ASN A 61 -8.80 15.98 0.77
N GLU A 62 -8.58 14.66 0.70
CA GLU A 62 -9.41 13.66 1.38
C GLU A 62 -9.22 13.64 2.91
N TYR A 63 -8.28 14.42 3.48
CA TYR A 63 -8.04 14.54 4.93
C TYR A 63 -8.49 15.90 5.49
N PRO A 64 -9.80 16.19 5.56
CA PRO A 64 -10.29 17.50 5.96
C PRO A 64 -9.87 17.89 7.38
N LEU A 65 -9.86 16.93 8.31
CA LEU A 65 -9.46 17.17 9.70
C LEU A 65 -7.97 17.49 9.83
N ALA A 66 -7.11 16.77 9.09
CA ALA A 66 -5.68 17.05 9.06
C ALA A 66 -5.38 18.46 8.51
N VAL A 67 -6.10 18.86 7.45
CA VAL A 67 -6.00 20.22 6.88
C VAL A 67 -6.45 21.28 7.89
N GLU A 68 -7.55 21.04 8.60
CA GLU A 68 -8.05 21.95 9.64
C GLU A 68 -7.05 22.11 10.78
N ASN A 69 -6.56 20.99 11.33
CA ASN A 69 -5.61 20.99 12.45
C ASN A 69 -4.28 21.63 12.05
N LEU A 70 -3.80 21.38 10.83
CA LEU A 70 -2.61 22.04 10.30
C LEU A 70 -2.79 23.56 10.16
N ARG A 71 -3.96 24.02 9.69
CA ARG A 71 -4.27 25.47 9.62
C ARG A 71 -4.28 26.10 11.00
N ILE A 72 -4.82 25.41 12.01
CA ILE A 72 -4.80 25.87 13.41
C ILE A 72 -3.36 25.95 13.91
N ALA A 73 -2.56 24.90 13.69
CA ALA A 73 -1.18 24.82 14.14
C ALA A 73 -0.28 25.90 13.52
N LEU A 74 -0.44 26.17 12.21
CA LEU A 74 0.27 27.26 11.53
C LEU A 74 -0.03 28.62 12.17
N ARG A 75 -1.31 28.95 12.39
CA ARG A 75 -1.70 30.21 13.04
C ARG A 75 -1.12 30.33 14.45
N GLN A 76 -1.19 29.26 15.24
CA GLN A 76 -0.64 29.23 16.59
C GLN A 76 0.89 29.43 16.59
N ALA A 77 1.60 28.76 15.66
CA ALA A 77 3.04 28.92 15.54
C ALA A 77 3.44 30.35 15.14
N GLU A 78 2.67 31.00 14.25
CA GLU A 78 2.83 32.41 13.88
C GLU A 78 2.55 33.35 15.08
N GLU A 79 1.46 33.14 15.81
CA GLU A 79 1.09 33.93 16.99
C GLU A 79 2.13 33.84 18.11
N CYS A 80 2.77 32.67 18.27
CA CYS A 80 3.86 32.46 19.23
C CYS A 80 5.23 32.95 18.73
N GLY A 81 5.35 33.46 17.49
CA GLY A 81 6.62 33.89 16.90
C GLY A 81 7.60 32.74 16.61
N LEU A 82 7.07 31.52 16.45
CA LEU A 82 7.81 30.31 16.09
C LEU A 82 7.82 30.05 14.57
N LEU A 83 6.95 30.73 13.83
CA LEU A 83 6.89 30.72 12.38
C LEU A 83 6.69 32.16 11.88
N GLY A 84 7.22 32.49 10.70
CA GLY A 84 7.16 33.83 10.12
C GLY A 84 8.52 34.51 10.06
N HIS A 85 8.57 35.79 10.41
CA HIS A 85 9.79 36.60 10.34
C HIS A 85 10.54 36.63 11.67
N ASN A 86 11.87 36.62 11.59
CA ASN A 86 12.80 36.73 12.71
C ASN A 86 12.44 35.80 13.89
N ILE A 87 12.27 34.51 13.58
CA ILE A 87 11.84 33.47 14.52
C ILE A 87 12.74 33.51 15.77
N LEU A 88 12.14 33.72 16.94
CA LEU A 88 12.84 33.84 18.23
C LEU A 88 13.97 34.89 18.27
N GLY A 89 13.95 35.90 17.40
CA GLY A 89 15.01 36.92 17.32
C GLY A 89 16.32 36.43 16.68
N SER A 90 16.30 35.28 16.01
CA SER A 90 17.49 34.63 15.43
C SER A 90 17.99 35.24 14.12
N GLY A 91 17.22 36.14 13.50
CA GLY A 91 17.42 36.62 12.13
C GLY A 91 16.96 35.63 11.06
N PHE A 92 16.32 34.52 11.44
CA PHE A 92 15.76 33.53 10.53
C PHE A 92 14.31 33.82 10.17
N ASP A 93 13.99 33.74 8.89
CA ASP A 93 12.64 33.84 8.37
C ASP A 93 12.23 32.50 7.77
N PHE A 94 11.07 31.99 8.16
CA PHE A 94 10.49 30.79 7.56
C PHE A 94 8.97 30.82 7.55
N THR A 95 8.37 30.60 6.39
CA THR A 95 6.91 30.57 6.21
C THR A 95 6.48 29.24 5.59
N VAL A 96 5.29 28.77 5.92
CA VAL A 96 4.75 27.51 5.41
C VAL A 96 3.39 27.73 4.76
N GLN A 97 3.17 27.16 3.57
CA GLN A 97 1.89 27.17 2.89
C GLN A 97 1.33 25.76 2.73
N ILE A 98 0.02 25.60 2.93
CA ILE A 98 -0.69 24.35 2.65
C ILE A 98 -1.05 24.29 1.17
N ARG A 99 -0.74 23.18 0.52
CA ARG A 99 -1.10 22.87 -0.87
C ARG A 99 -1.97 21.61 -0.90
N PRO A 100 -3.30 21.75 -1.00
CA PRO A 100 -4.19 20.61 -1.11
C PRO A 100 -3.99 19.88 -2.46
N GLY A 101 -3.76 18.57 -2.40
CA GLY A 101 -3.75 17.68 -3.58
C GLY A 101 -5.16 17.39 -4.10
N SER A 102 -5.27 16.82 -5.30
CA SER A 102 -6.55 16.50 -5.95
C SER A 102 -6.86 14.99 -6.00
N GLY A 103 -6.28 14.21 -5.09
CA GLY A 103 -6.59 12.77 -4.93
C GLY A 103 -5.94 11.86 -5.97
N ALA A 104 -4.69 12.13 -6.36
CA ALA A 104 -3.95 11.29 -7.30
C ALA A 104 -2.70 10.71 -6.61
N PHE A 105 -2.63 9.38 -6.46
CA PHE A 105 -1.55 8.68 -5.77
C PHE A 105 -0.16 9.01 -6.32
N VAL A 106 -0.05 9.16 -7.65
CA VAL A 106 1.21 9.49 -8.31
C VAL A 106 1.78 10.84 -7.86
N CYS A 107 0.96 11.76 -7.35
CA CYS A 107 1.42 13.03 -6.81
C CYS A 107 2.18 12.89 -5.49
N GLY A 108 2.19 11.72 -4.85
CA GLY A 108 3.08 11.41 -3.75
C GLY A 108 4.53 11.18 -4.19
N GLU A 109 4.78 10.97 -5.49
CA GLU A 109 6.13 10.86 -6.05
C GLU A 109 6.82 12.23 -6.08
N GLU A 110 8.08 12.31 -5.66
CA GLU A 110 8.78 13.59 -5.40
C GLU A 110 8.72 14.61 -6.55
N THR A 111 8.85 14.19 -7.80
CA THR A 111 8.85 15.10 -8.96
C THR A 111 7.45 15.43 -9.46
N ALA A 112 6.51 14.48 -9.35
CA ALA A 112 5.11 14.72 -9.62
C ALA A 112 4.49 15.69 -8.60
N LEU A 113 4.84 15.53 -7.32
CA LEU A 113 4.44 16.40 -6.22
C LEU A 113 4.83 17.85 -6.51
N MET A 114 6.08 18.07 -6.92
CA MET A 114 6.55 19.41 -7.30
C MET A 114 5.76 19.97 -8.48
N ALA A 115 5.49 19.16 -9.50
CA ALA A 115 4.68 19.61 -10.64
C ALA A 115 3.28 20.03 -10.19
N SER A 116 2.66 19.30 -9.26
CA SER A 116 1.36 19.64 -8.70
C SER A 116 1.39 20.94 -7.87
N ILE A 117 2.44 21.17 -7.06
CA ILE A 117 2.62 22.44 -6.34
C ILE A 117 2.77 23.63 -7.30
N GLU A 118 3.41 23.40 -8.46
CA GLU A 118 3.61 24.39 -9.51
C GLU A 118 2.36 24.60 -10.40
N ASP A 119 1.20 24.08 -10.00
CA ASP A 119 -0.07 24.11 -10.76
C ASP A 119 0.03 23.44 -12.14
N ARG A 120 0.92 22.45 -12.27
CA ARG A 120 1.07 21.59 -13.46
C ARG A 120 0.46 20.21 -13.21
N VAL A 121 0.29 19.46 -14.29
CA VAL A 121 -0.09 18.03 -14.20
C VAL A 121 0.97 17.29 -13.38
N GLY A 122 0.54 16.50 -12.39
CA GLY A 122 1.37 15.70 -11.49
C GLY A 122 2.05 14.52 -12.18
N GLU A 123 2.92 14.83 -13.14
CA GLU A 123 3.69 13.84 -13.88
C GLU A 123 5.15 13.81 -13.41
N PRO A 124 5.69 12.62 -13.13
CA PRO A 124 7.11 12.48 -12.81
C PRO A 124 8.02 12.97 -13.93
N ARG A 125 9.23 13.38 -13.55
CA ARG A 125 10.30 13.83 -14.45
C ARG A 125 11.54 12.96 -14.27
N PRO A 126 12.28 12.67 -15.36
CA PRO A 126 13.52 11.91 -15.27
C PRO A 126 14.55 12.64 -14.38
N ARG A 127 15.34 11.85 -13.66
CA ARG A 127 16.50 12.32 -12.88
C ARG A 127 17.77 11.83 -13.60
N PRO A 128 18.84 12.63 -13.69
CA PRO A 128 19.01 14.02 -13.21
C PRO A 128 18.27 15.10 -14.07
N PRO A 129 18.09 16.34 -13.55
CA PRO A 129 18.55 16.84 -12.25
C PRO A 129 17.66 16.37 -11.07
N TYR A 130 18.28 16.19 -9.90
CA TYR A 130 17.57 15.86 -8.66
C TYR A 130 16.92 17.11 -8.04
N PRO A 131 15.82 16.97 -7.27
CA PRO A 131 15.14 18.11 -6.64
C PRO A 131 16.05 18.97 -5.75
N ALA A 132 17.01 18.32 -5.07
CA ALA A 132 17.99 19.00 -4.21
C ALA A 132 18.90 19.97 -4.96
N VAL A 133 19.01 19.83 -6.29
CA VAL A 133 19.77 20.74 -7.17
C VAL A 133 18.82 21.66 -7.93
N SER A 134 17.75 21.10 -8.51
CA SER A 134 16.74 21.85 -9.25
C SER A 134 15.37 21.18 -9.09
N GLY A 135 14.56 21.74 -8.19
CA GLY A 135 13.22 21.27 -7.84
C GLY A 135 12.15 22.32 -8.16
N LEU A 136 11.39 22.75 -7.15
CA LEU A 136 10.31 23.74 -7.27
C LEU A 136 10.80 25.03 -7.92
N TRP A 137 10.16 25.41 -9.03
CA TRP A 137 10.52 26.56 -9.86
C TRP A 137 12.01 26.60 -10.25
N GLY A 138 12.60 25.41 -10.41
CA GLY A 138 14.01 25.23 -10.75
C GLY A 138 14.99 25.51 -9.61
N LYS A 139 14.51 25.74 -8.37
CA LYS A 139 15.34 26.05 -7.20
C LYS A 139 15.63 24.78 -6.37
N PRO A 140 16.75 24.75 -5.62
CA PRO A 140 17.05 23.65 -4.71
C PRO A 140 15.87 23.41 -3.76
N THR A 141 15.35 22.18 -3.79
CA THR A 141 14.17 21.78 -3.03
C THR A 141 14.45 20.49 -2.31
N ASN A 142 14.08 20.43 -1.04
CA ASN A 142 14.15 19.20 -0.27
C ASN A 142 12.75 18.75 0.13
N ILE A 143 12.43 17.49 -0.20
CA ILE A 143 11.12 16.90 0.03
C ILE A 143 11.33 15.73 0.99
N ASN A 144 10.54 15.69 2.06
CA ASN A 144 10.55 14.57 3.01
C ASN A 144 9.11 14.27 3.46
N ASN A 145 8.90 13.02 3.85
CA ASN A 145 7.63 12.50 4.37
C ASN A 145 7.31 13.08 5.77
N VAL A 146 6.03 13.10 6.14
CA VAL A 146 5.52 13.55 7.44
C VAL A 146 6.23 12.87 8.62
N GLU A 147 6.36 11.55 8.61
CA GLU A 147 7.03 10.78 9.67
C GLU A 147 8.50 11.20 9.83
N THR A 148 9.19 11.48 8.71
CA THR A 148 10.57 11.97 8.77
C THR A 148 10.65 13.31 9.48
N TRP A 149 9.77 14.27 9.13
CA TRP A 149 9.73 15.56 9.81
C TRP A 149 9.35 15.43 11.29
N ALA A 150 8.40 14.56 11.63
CA ALA A 150 7.97 14.34 13.00
C ALA A 150 9.06 13.75 13.91
N ASN A 151 9.99 12.99 13.35
CA ASN A 151 11.12 12.42 14.10
C ASN A 151 12.24 13.43 14.37
N VAL A 152 12.39 14.48 13.54
CA VAL A 152 13.51 15.44 13.64
C VAL A 152 13.58 16.14 15.00
N PRO A 153 12.49 16.72 15.56
CA PRO A 153 12.56 17.36 16.87
C PRO A 153 13.04 16.43 17.98
N ILE A 154 12.61 15.16 17.95
CA ILE A 154 12.98 14.16 18.95
C ILE A 154 14.47 13.85 18.87
N ILE A 155 15.00 13.72 17.66
CA ILE A 155 16.43 13.48 17.41
C ILE A 155 17.26 14.66 17.93
N ILE A 156 16.80 15.90 17.73
CA ILE A 156 17.51 17.08 18.23
C ILE A 156 17.45 17.18 19.75
N ASP A 157 16.29 16.89 20.35
CA ASP A 157 16.08 16.95 21.81
C ASP A 157 16.89 15.89 22.56
N ARG A 158 16.89 14.64 22.08
CA ARG A 158 17.53 13.50 22.75
C ARG A 158 18.94 13.18 22.26
N GLY A 159 19.34 13.76 21.14
CA GLY A 159 20.63 13.50 20.49
C GLY A 159 20.59 12.36 19.47
N ALA A 160 21.48 12.45 18.48
CA ALA A 160 21.59 11.46 17.41
C ALA A 160 22.07 10.08 17.88
N GLU A 161 22.92 10.03 18.92
CA GLU A 161 23.42 8.79 19.51
C GLU A 161 22.25 7.94 20.04
N TRP A 162 21.36 8.54 20.84
CA TRP A 162 20.15 7.91 21.34
C TRP A 162 19.27 7.31 20.22
N TYR A 163 19.06 8.06 19.14
CA TYR A 163 18.25 7.57 18.02
C TYR A 163 18.94 6.40 17.28
N SER A 164 20.27 6.42 17.20
CA SER A 164 21.08 5.38 16.54
C SER A 164 21.25 4.09 17.34
N GLU A 165 20.96 4.12 18.64
CA GLU A 165 20.88 2.93 19.49
C GLU A 165 19.63 2.09 19.21
N ILE A 166 18.61 2.69 18.60
CA ILE A 166 17.36 2.02 18.23
C ILE A 166 17.49 1.49 16.79
N GLY A 167 17.05 0.26 16.56
CA GLY A 167 17.03 -0.36 15.24
C GLY A 167 18.20 -1.29 14.95
N THR A 168 18.44 -1.60 13.67
CA THR A 168 19.56 -2.44 13.22
C THR A 168 20.81 -1.59 12.94
N ASP A 169 21.94 -2.20 12.56
CA ASP A 169 23.16 -1.44 12.25
C ASP A 169 23.00 -0.47 11.08
N GLN A 170 22.19 -0.83 10.09
CA GLN A 170 21.97 -0.03 8.89
C GLN A 170 20.65 0.75 8.91
N SER A 171 19.65 0.28 9.68
CA SER A 171 18.32 0.91 9.75
C SER A 171 18.05 1.40 11.16
N LYS A 172 18.29 2.70 11.40
CA LYS A 172 18.18 3.34 12.72
C LYS A 172 16.79 3.91 12.99
N GLY A 173 16.41 3.91 14.26
CA GLY A 173 15.18 4.51 14.76
C GLY A 173 13.97 3.58 14.77
N THR A 174 12.80 4.19 14.87
CA THR A 174 11.50 3.52 14.83
C THR A 174 10.84 3.71 13.47
N LYS A 175 9.86 2.87 13.18
CA LYS A 175 8.96 2.98 12.04
C LYS A 175 7.53 2.73 12.48
N ILE A 176 6.61 3.53 11.97
CA ILE A 176 5.18 3.31 12.15
C ILE A 176 4.67 2.41 11.02
N PHE A 177 3.99 1.34 11.38
CA PHE A 177 3.27 0.46 10.46
C PHE A 177 1.76 0.59 10.66
N SER A 178 1.03 0.56 9.55
CA SER A 178 -0.42 0.42 9.56
C SER A 178 -0.77 -1.03 9.29
N VAL A 179 -1.27 -1.73 10.31
CA VAL A 179 -1.57 -3.15 10.24
C VAL A 179 -3.06 -3.33 10.02
N VAL A 180 -3.43 -3.83 8.83
CA VAL A 180 -4.82 -4.02 8.38
C VAL A 180 -5.01 -5.40 7.75
N GLY A 181 -6.25 -5.74 7.37
CA GLY A 181 -6.58 -7.00 6.71
C GLY A 181 -7.16 -8.02 7.70
N LYS A 182 -6.74 -9.28 7.59
CA LYS A 182 -7.25 -10.41 8.39
C LYS A 182 -6.54 -10.51 9.75
N ILE A 183 -6.70 -9.50 10.60
CA ILE A 183 -6.01 -9.43 11.90
C ILE A 183 -6.94 -9.00 13.03
N ASN A 184 -6.72 -9.50 14.26
CA ASN A 184 -7.55 -9.18 15.43
C ASN A 184 -7.43 -7.70 15.84
N ASN A 185 -6.21 -7.21 15.98
CA ASN A 185 -5.92 -5.82 16.36
C ASN A 185 -5.49 -5.02 15.13
N THR A 186 -6.46 -4.39 14.46
CA THR A 186 -6.18 -3.44 13.37
C THR A 186 -5.81 -2.08 13.94
N GLY A 187 -4.72 -1.46 13.47
CA GLY A 187 -4.27 -0.18 14.01
C GLY A 187 -2.92 0.30 13.48
N LEU A 188 -2.42 1.38 14.06
CA LEU A 188 -1.04 1.83 13.88
C LEU A 188 -0.15 1.28 15.00
N VAL A 189 1.02 0.81 14.63
CA VAL A 189 2.02 0.30 15.56
C VAL A 189 3.36 0.97 15.26
N GLU A 190 3.93 1.65 16.26
CA GLU A 190 5.31 2.13 16.19
C GLU A 190 6.24 1.08 16.79
N VAL A 191 7.19 0.59 16.00
CA VAL A 191 8.17 -0.41 16.43
C VAL A 191 9.60 0.02 16.06
N PRO A 192 10.63 -0.45 16.78
CA PRO A 192 12.00 -0.33 16.34
C PRO A 192 12.22 -0.98 14.96
N MET A 193 13.06 -0.38 14.13
CA MET A 193 13.53 -1.03 12.89
C MET A 193 14.16 -2.40 13.21
N GLY A 194 13.91 -3.40 12.38
CA GLY A 194 14.38 -4.77 12.61
C GLY A 194 13.46 -5.65 13.47
N THR A 195 12.38 -5.10 14.03
CA THR A 195 11.29 -5.92 14.60
C THR A 195 10.78 -6.89 13.53
N THR A 196 10.47 -8.12 13.91
CA THR A 196 10.05 -9.18 12.97
C THR A 196 8.58 -9.05 12.58
N LEU A 197 8.18 -9.61 11.43
CA LEU A 197 6.76 -9.68 11.07
C LEU A 197 5.98 -10.55 12.07
N SER A 198 6.62 -11.59 12.61
CA SER A 198 6.04 -12.48 13.62
C SER A 198 5.59 -11.71 14.85
N GLU A 199 6.47 -10.88 15.42
CA GLU A 199 6.15 -10.02 16.57
C GLU A 199 5.01 -9.04 16.25
N ILE A 200 5.04 -8.39 15.08
CA ILE A 200 3.98 -7.44 14.70
C ILE A 200 2.63 -8.12 14.54
N ILE A 201 2.58 -9.30 13.89
CA ILE A 201 1.33 -9.98 13.55
C ILE A 201 0.77 -10.72 14.77
N HIS A 202 1.61 -11.48 15.48
CA HIS A 202 1.17 -12.38 16.53
C HIS A 202 1.12 -11.71 17.90
N ASP A 203 2.16 -10.97 18.29
CA ASP A 203 2.24 -10.38 19.64
C ASP A 203 1.45 -9.09 19.72
N ILE A 204 1.62 -8.18 18.76
CA ILE A 204 0.95 -6.88 18.76
C ILE A 204 -0.43 -6.97 18.09
N GLY A 205 -0.46 -7.55 16.89
CA GLY A 205 -1.66 -7.75 16.08
C GLY A 205 -2.66 -8.76 16.66
N GLY A 206 -2.22 -9.59 17.62
CA GLY A 206 -3.06 -10.61 18.26
C GLY A 206 -3.42 -11.77 17.34
N GLY A 207 -2.72 -11.95 16.23
CA GLY A 207 -2.93 -13.03 15.26
C GLY A 207 -4.20 -12.87 14.41
N ILE A 208 -4.52 -13.95 13.69
CA ILE A 208 -5.63 -13.98 12.73
C ILE A 208 -6.95 -14.28 13.45
N PRO A 209 -8.07 -13.63 13.06
CA PRO A 209 -9.39 -13.92 13.61
C PRO A 209 -9.76 -15.41 13.52
N GLY A 210 -10.30 -15.93 14.62
CA GLY A 210 -10.70 -17.34 14.70
C GLY A 210 -9.55 -18.35 14.83
N GLY A 211 -8.31 -17.90 15.05
CA GLY A 211 -7.16 -18.79 15.21
C GLY A 211 -6.70 -19.48 13.92
N ARG A 212 -7.05 -18.90 12.77
CA ARG A 212 -6.64 -19.35 11.44
C ARG A 212 -5.14 -19.09 11.20
N GLU A 213 -4.58 -19.73 10.18
CA GLU A 213 -3.19 -19.50 9.81
C GLU A 213 -3.03 -18.21 9.00
N CYS A 214 -1.93 -17.50 9.26
CA CYS A 214 -1.52 -16.40 8.41
C CYS A 214 -0.79 -16.96 7.19
N LYS A 215 -1.23 -16.54 6.01
CA LYS A 215 -0.67 -17.01 4.74
C LYS A 215 0.45 -16.10 4.25
N ALA A 216 0.22 -14.80 4.28
CA ALA A 216 1.14 -13.80 3.79
C ALA A 216 0.85 -12.41 4.38
N VAL A 217 1.85 -11.53 4.31
CA VAL A 217 1.69 -10.09 4.50
C VAL A 217 2.18 -9.37 3.26
N GLN A 218 1.36 -8.48 2.72
CA GLN A 218 1.82 -7.50 1.76
C GLN A 218 2.41 -6.31 2.50
N LEU A 219 3.65 -5.96 2.14
CA LEU A 219 4.35 -4.80 2.69
C LEU A 219 4.87 -3.94 1.56
N GLY A 220 4.87 -2.62 1.76
CA GLY A 220 5.39 -1.66 0.79
C GLY A 220 4.32 -0.92 -0.01
N GLY A 221 3.08 -0.91 0.48
CA GLY A 221 1.95 -0.29 -0.21
C GLY A 221 1.44 -1.14 -1.38
N PRO A 222 0.69 -0.56 -2.32
CA PRO A 222 0.03 -1.28 -3.40
C PRO A 222 1.00 -1.83 -4.45
N SER A 223 2.20 -1.25 -4.57
CA SER A 223 3.29 -1.75 -5.40
C SER A 223 4.33 -2.55 -4.60
N GLY A 224 3.99 -2.91 -3.36
CA GLY A 224 4.78 -3.75 -2.47
C GLY A 224 4.76 -5.24 -2.83
N GLY A 225 5.60 -6.03 -2.18
CA GLY A 225 5.65 -7.49 -2.35
C GLY A 225 4.90 -8.23 -1.25
N CYS A 226 4.44 -9.44 -1.57
CA CYS A 226 3.86 -10.37 -0.60
C CYS A 226 4.95 -11.26 0.01
N ILE A 227 5.01 -11.28 1.34
CA ILE A 227 5.94 -12.10 2.13
C ILE A 227 5.13 -13.25 2.74
N PRO A 228 5.45 -14.52 2.44
CA PRO A 228 4.74 -15.67 3.02
C PRO A 228 5.13 -15.86 4.48
N SER A 229 4.27 -16.55 5.24
CA SER A 229 4.49 -16.82 6.68
C SER A 229 5.80 -17.54 6.99
N ALA A 230 6.33 -18.32 6.06
CA ALA A 230 7.64 -18.97 6.16
C ALA A 230 8.84 -17.99 6.35
N HIS A 231 8.63 -16.69 6.09
CA HIS A 231 9.67 -15.65 6.22
C HIS A 231 9.34 -14.60 7.30
N PHE A 232 8.41 -14.87 8.21
CA PHE A 232 8.00 -13.87 9.21
C PHE A 232 9.02 -13.59 10.32
N ASP A 233 9.98 -14.49 10.51
CA ASP A 233 11.08 -14.30 11.47
C ASP A 233 12.22 -13.42 10.90
N VAL A 234 12.10 -13.00 9.64
CA VAL A 234 13.08 -12.09 9.03
C VAL A 234 12.88 -10.68 9.61
N PRO A 235 13.96 -10.01 10.06
CA PRO A 235 13.87 -8.64 10.57
C PRO A 235 13.39 -7.69 9.47
N ILE A 236 12.51 -6.75 9.85
CA ILE A 236 11.99 -5.76 8.92
C ILE A 236 12.97 -4.60 8.82
N ASP A 237 13.86 -4.69 7.84
CA ASP A 237 14.75 -3.62 7.42
C ASP A 237 14.80 -3.50 5.88
N TYR A 238 15.44 -2.45 5.37
CA TYR A 238 15.42 -2.16 3.94
C TYR A 238 16.04 -3.28 3.08
N GLU A 239 17.15 -3.88 3.53
CA GLU A 239 17.87 -4.90 2.76
C GLU A 239 17.10 -6.23 2.75
N SER A 240 16.68 -6.70 3.93
CA SER A 240 16.00 -7.99 4.09
C SER A 240 14.69 -8.03 3.29
N LEU A 241 13.93 -6.94 3.29
CA LEU A 241 12.69 -6.85 2.52
C LEU A 241 12.93 -6.92 1.01
N GLN A 242 14.00 -6.29 0.52
CA GLN A 242 14.33 -6.29 -0.90
C GLN A 242 14.67 -7.70 -1.40
N GLU A 243 15.37 -8.51 -0.62
CA GLU A 243 15.68 -9.92 -0.94
C GLU A 243 14.42 -10.80 -1.05
N LEU A 244 13.42 -10.50 -0.22
CA LEU A 244 12.12 -11.17 -0.24
C LEU A 244 11.23 -10.72 -1.41
N GLY A 245 11.66 -9.75 -2.22
CA GLY A 245 10.89 -9.19 -3.33
C GLY A 245 9.81 -8.20 -2.87
N SER A 246 9.97 -7.67 -1.65
CA SER A 246 9.14 -6.61 -1.07
C SER A 246 9.98 -5.34 -0.90
N MET A 247 9.44 -4.32 -0.23
CA MET A 247 10.15 -3.07 0.03
C MET A 247 9.59 -2.35 1.25
N MET A 248 10.43 -1.54 1.88
CA MET A 248 9.97 -0.56 2.85
C MET A 248 9.30 0.60 2.09
N GLY A 249 7.98 0.56 2.02
CA GLY A 249 7.15 1.64 1.47
C GLY A 249 6.73 2.64 2.55
N SER A 250 5.48 3.08 2.50
CA SER A 250 4.88 3.94 3.53
C SER A 250 4.78 3.26 4.90
N GLY A 251 4.73 1.93 4.96
CA GLY A 251 4.49 1.19 6.21
C GLY A 251 3.10 0.56 6.29
N GLY A 252 2.31 0.59 5.21
CA GLY A 252 1.09 -0.22 5.10
C GLY A 252 1.39 -1.72 5.04
N MET A 253 0.71 -2.48 5.91
CA MET A 253 0.76 -3.94 6.02
C MET A 253 -0.64 -4.52 5.84
N VAL A 254 -0.84 -5.34 4.80
CA VAL A 254 -2.11 -6.04 4.56
C VAL A 254 -1.91 -7.52 4.87
N VAL A 255 -2.52 -7.98 5.97
CA VAL A 255 -2.42 -9.36 6.45
C VAL A 255 -3.45 -10.25 5.76
N CYS A 256 -2.99 -11.37 5.22
CA CYS A 256 -3.78 -12.37 4.52
C CYS A 256 -3.86 -13.68 5.32
N ASP A 257 -5.04 -14.29 5.36
CA ASP A 257 -5.26 -15.62 5.94
C ASP A 257 -5.21 -16.72 4.87
N GLU A 258 -5.29 -17.98 5.30
CA GLU A 258 -5.33 -19.18 4.45
C GLU A 258 -6.42 -19.14 3.34
N ASP A 259 -7.55 -18.49 3.63
CA ASP A 259 -8.69 -18.32 2.71
C ASP A 259 -8.51 -17.16 1.69
N THR A 260 -7.36 -16.50 1.69
CA THR A 260 -7.09 -15.41 0.74
C THR A 260 -6.48 -15.96 -0.56
N CYS A 261 -7.14 -15.71 -1.70
CA CYS A 261 -6.62 -16.05 -3.04
C CYS A 261 -5.52 -15.06 -3.46
N MET A 262 -4.29 -15.55 -3.64
CA MET A 262 -3.15 -14.68 -3.95
C MET A 262 -3.16 -14.17 -5.39
N VAL A 263 -3.82 -14.88 -6.31
CA VAL A 263 -4.03 -14.44 -7.70
C VAL A 263 -4.96 -13.23 -7.76
N GLU A 264 -6.09 -13.31 -7.06
CA GLU A 264 -7.06 -12.21 -6.97
C GLU A 264 -6.49 -11.02 -6.18
N PHE A 265 -5.71 -11.31 -5.13
CA PHE A 265 -4.99 -10.29 -4.38
C PHE A 265 -4.03 -9.51 -5.28
N ALA A 266 -3.21 -10.20 -6.09
CA ALA A 266 -2.33 -9.56 -7.06
C ALA A 266 -3.11 -8.76 -8.13
N ARG A 267 -4.25 -9.28 -8.61
CA ARG A 267 -5.13 -8.58 -9.55
C ARG A 267 -5.68 -7.28 -8.94
N TYR A 268 -6.13 -7.30 -7.68
CA TYR A 268 -6.64 -6.12 -6.98
C TYR A 268 -5.60 -5.00 -6.90
N PHE A 269 -4.36 -5.32 -6.50
CA PHE A 269 -3.30 -4.32 -6.44
C PHE A 269 -2.84 -3.84 -7.81
N MET A 270 -2.81 -4.71 -8.81
CA MET A 270 -2.51 -4.31 -10.18
C MET A 270 -3.60 -3.37 -10.75
N ASP A 271 -4.87 -3.60 -10.42
CA ASP A 271 -5.98 -2.69 -10.77
C ASP A 271 -5.80 -1.31 -10.14
N PHE A 272 -5.50 -1.27 -8.84
CA PHE A 272 -5.20 -0.02 -8.14
C PHE A 272 -4.03 0.73 -8.80
N VAL A 273 -2.89 0.06 -9.01
CA VAL A 273 -1.69 0.68 -9.61
C VAL A 273 -1.97 1.18 -11.03
N GLN A 274 -2.81 0.47 -11.79
CA GLN A 274 -3.21 0.90 -13.13
C GLN A 274 -4.11 2.13 -13.11
N GLN A 275 -5.05 2.22 -12.17
CA GLN A 275 -5.92 3.40 -11.99
C GLN A 275 -5.12 4.63 -11.56
N GLU A 276 -4.08 4.42 -10.74
CA GLU A 276 -3.21 5.46 -10.21
C GLU A 276 -2.02 5.83 -11.10
N SER A 277 -1.90 5.20 -12.28
CA SER A 277 -0.85 5.51 -13.24
C SER A 277 -1.07 6.88 -13.88
N CYS A 278 -0.04 7.75 -13.85
CA CYS A 278 -0.08 9.02 -14.60
C CYS A 278 -0.14 8.85 -16.13
N GLY A 279 0.07 7.63 -16.66
CA GLY A 279 -0.02 7.34 -18.09
C GLY A 279 1.13 7.88 -18.95
N LYS A 280 2.20 8.43 -18.36
CA LYS A 280 3.30 9.06 -19.10
C LYS A 280 4.20 8.09 -19.85
N CYS A 281 4.76 7.10 -19.15
CA CYS A 281 5.69 6.15 -19.76
C CYS A 281 4.93 4.93 -20.31
N VAL A 282 5.27 4.51 -21.53
CA VAL A 282 4.62 3.39 -22.23
C VAL A 282 4.74 2.08 -21.45
N PRO A 283 5.91 1.70 -20.87
CA PRO A 283 6.06 0.46 -20.13
C PRO A 283 5.08 0.35 -18.96
N CYS A 284 4.96 1.41 -18.14
CA CYS A 284 3.94 1.44 -17.10
C CYS A 284 2.54 1.46 -17.73
N ARG A 285 2.16 2.52 -18.46
CA ARG A 285 0.77 2.72 -18.94
C ARG A 285 0.15 1.51 -19.63
N LEU A 286 0.90 0.86 -20.52
CA LEU A 286 0.40 -0.27 -21.30
C LEU A 286 0.80 -1.62 -20.72
N GLY A 287 1.98 -1.71 -20.10
CA GLY A 287 2.46 -2.97 -19.52
C GLY A 287 1.64 -3.39 -18.30
N THR A 288 1.38 -2.48 -17.34
CA THR A 288 0.56 -2.82 -16.17
C THR A 288 -0.89 -3.12 -16.58
N ARG A 289 -1.40 -2.48 -17.65
CA ARG A 289 -2.69 -2.85 -18.25
C ARG A 289 -2.71 -4.28 -18.78
N ALA A 290 -1.69 -4.67 -19.54
CA ALA A 290 -1.57 -6.02 -20.08
C ALA A 290 -1.44 -7.07 -18.95
N MET A 291 -0.68 -6.78 -17.90
CA MET A 291 -0.63 -7.63 -16.70
C MET A 291 -2.00 -7.79 -16.06
N LEU A 292 -2.74 -6.68 -15.89
CA LEU A 292 -4.09 -6.70 -15.31
C LEU A 292 -5.08 -7.52 -16.16
N GLU A 293 -5.02 -7.38 -17.49
CA GLU A 293 -5.86 -8.15 -18.42
C GLU A 293 -5.60 -9.66 -18.28
N VAL A 294 -4.34 -10.07 -18.18
CA VAL A 294 -3.98 -11.49 -17.97
C VAL A 294 -4.43 -11.98 -16.60
N LEU A 295 -4.18 -11.24 -15.52
CA LEU A 295 -4.66 -11.61 -14.19
C LEU A 295 -6.18 -11.72 -14.13
N THR A 296 -6.90 -10.81 -14.79
CA THR A 296 -8.36 -10.83 -14.87
C THR A 296 -8.86 -12.07 -15.61
N ARG A 297 -8.24 -12.44 -16.73
CA ARG A 297 -8.54 -13.71 -17.41
C ARG A 297 -8.31 -14.91 -16.50
N ILE A 298 -7.18 -14.96 -15.79
CA ILE A 298 -6.86 -16.07 -14.89
C ILE A 298 -7.93 -16.19 -13.79
N THR A 299 -8.34 -15.08 -13.14
CA THR A 299 -9.38 -15.12 -12.09
C THR A 299 -10.78 -15.36 -12.64
N GLN A 300 -11.01 -15.18 -13.94
CA GLN A 300 -12.23 -15.53 -14.65
C GLN A 300 -12.25 -16.96 -15.21
N GLY A 301 -11.17 -17.73 -15.04
CA GLY A 301 -11.03 -19.09 -15.57
C GLY A 301 -10.66 -19.16 -17.05
N GLU A 302 -10.34 -18.03 -17.67
CA GLU A 302 -9.88 -17.90 -19.05
C GLU A 302 -8.34 -17.91 -19.16
N GLY A 303 -7.65 -18.24 -18.06
CA GLY A 303 -6.19 -18.40 -18.04
C GLY A 303 -5.70 -19.47 -19.02
N SER A 304 -4.53 -19.26 -19.60
CA SER A 304 -3.90 -20.12 -20.59
C SER A 304 -2.49 -20.54 -20.16
N GLU A 305 -2.02 -21.70 -20.61
CA GLU A 305 -0.61 -22.08 -20.45
C GLU A 305 0.29 -21.00 -21.07
N GLY A 306 1.36 -20.63 -20.37
CA GLY A 306 2.26 -19.53 -20.76
C GLY A 306 1.90 -18.16 -20.16
N ASP A 307 0.72 -17.99 -19.56
CA ASP A 307 0.33 -16.71 -18.93
C ASP A 307 1.27 -16.34 -17.77
N ILE A 308 1.76 -17.32 -17.00
CA ILE A 308 2.71 -17.11 -15.89
C ILE A 308 4.05 -16.58 -16.44
N GLU A 309 4.60 -17.25 -17.46
CA GLU A 309 5.87 -16.86 -18.09
C GLU A 309 5.77 -15.48 -18.72
N TYR A 310 4.65 -15.17 -19.37
CA TYR A 310 4.37 -13.85 -19.92
C TYR A 310 4.33 -12.76 -18.83
N LEU A 311 3.67 -13.02 -17.69
CA LEU A 311 3.64 -12.09 -16.56
C LEU A 311 5.03 -11.84 -15.96
N LEU A 312 5.86 -12.88 -15.87
CA LEU A 312 7.23 -12.78 -15.37
C LEU A 312 8.11 -11.94 -16.31
N GLU A 313 8.07 -12.21 -17.61
CA GLU A 313 8.83 -11.47 -18.62
C GLU A 313 8.41 -10.00 -18.69
N LEU A 314 7.10 -9.75 -18.82
CA LEU A 314 6.55 -8.41 -18.89
C LEU A 314 6.82 -7.63 -17.60
N GLY A 315 6.66 -8.28 -16.44
CA GLY A 315 6.97 -7.68 -15.15
C GLY A 315 8.43 -7.22 -15.08
N GLY A 316 9.39 -8.05 -15.49
CA GLY A 316 10.81 -7.66 -15.56
C GLY A 316 11.05 -6.44 -16.44
N GLN A 317 10.47 -6.43 -17.65
CA GLN A 317 10.59 -5.31 -18.58
C GLN A 317 10.02 -4.01 -18.01
N ILE A 318 8.86 -4.05 -17.35
CA ILE A 318 8.23 -2.88 -16.73
C ILE A 318 9.13 -2.33 -15.62
N LYS A 319 9.71 -3.19 -14.77
CA LYS A 319 10.59 -2.78 -13.68
C LYS A 319 11.82 -2.02 -14.19
N GLU A 320 12.42 -2.50 -15.28
CA GLU A 320 13.65 -1.92 -15.82
C GLU A 320 13.42 -0.65 -16.65
N SER A 321 12.27 -0.54 -17.34
CA SER A 321 12.04 0.52 -18.33
C SER A 321 11.08 1.63 -17.89
N SER A 322 10.47 1.51 -16.71
CA SER A 322 9.57 2.54 -16.16
C SER A 322 10.32 3.77 -15.64
N LEU A 323 9.69 4.94 -15.82
CA LEU A 323 10.30 6.24 -15.51
C LEU A 323 10.46 6.52 -14.00
N CYS A 324 9.46 6.16 -13.20
CA CYS A 324 9.38 6.50 -11.78
C CYS A 324 9.23 5.25 -10.90
N GLY A 325 9.39 5.44 -9.59
CA GLY A 325 9.32 4.35 -8.60
C GLY A 325 8.03 3.54 -8.64
N LEU A 326 6.88 4.18 -8.89
CA LEU A 326 5.60 3.49 -9.05
C LEU A 326 5.67 2.45 -10.18
N GLY A 327 6.05 2.85 -11.40
CA GLY A 327 6.15 1.91 -12.52
C GLY A 327 7.22 0.84 -12.29
N GLN A 328 8.34 1.19 -11.64
CA GLN A 328 9.43 0.25 -11.35
C GLN A 328 9.05 -0.81 -10.30
N THR A 329 8.06 -0.53 -9.46
CA THR A 329 7.63 -1.42 -8.38
C THR A 329 6.24 -2.03 -8.64
N ALA A 330 5.47 -1.48 -9.58
CA ALA A 330 4.14 -1.94 -9.97
C ALA A 330 4.03 -3.46 -10.18
N PRO A 331 5.03 -4.16 -10.77
CA PRO A 331 4.94 -5.61 -10.96
C PRO A 331 5.17 -6.43 -9.68
N ASN A 332 5.70 -5.86 -8.59
CA ASN A 332 6.10 -6.62 -7.40
C ASN A 332 4.99 -7.46 -6.76
N PRO A 333 3.73 -6.99 -6.62
CA PRO A 333 2.66 -7.83 -6.09
C PRO A 333 2.51 -9.11 -6.90
N VAL A 334 2.58 -9.01 -8.23
CA VAL A 334 2.43 -10.15 -9.14
C VAL A 334 3.66 -11.06 -9.13
N LEU A 335 4.86 -10.47 -9.21
CA LEU A 335 6.10 -11.25 -9.23
C LEU A 335 6.32 -12.01 -7.92
N SER A 336 6.00 -11.38 -6.78
CA SER A 336 6.12 -12.01 -5.46
C SER A 336 5.07 -13.10 -5.26
N THR A 337 3.81 -12.90 -5.67
CA THR A 337 2.80 -13.96 -5.57
C THR A 337 3.07 -15.13 -6.50
N ILE A 338 3.59 -14.89 -7.72
CA ILE A 338 4.05 -15.99 -8.58
C ILE A 338 5.24 -16.71 -7.95
N ARG A 339 6.17 -16.00 -7.30
CA ARG A 339 7.34 -16.62 -6.65
C ARG A 339 6.95 -17.58 -5.52
N TYR A 340 5.99 -17.20 -4.68
CA TYR A 340 5.66 -17.93 -3.45
C TYR A 340 4.39 -18.78 -3.53
N PHE A 341 3.46 -18.44 -4.42
CA PHE A 341 2.12 -19.05 -4.53
C PHE A 341 1.82 -19.46 -5.98
N ARG A 342 2.84 -19.93 -6.71
CA ARG A 342 2.73 -20.35 -8.13
C ARG A 342 1.65 -21.40 -8.33
N ASP A 343 1.52 -22.31 -7.37
CA ASP A 343 0.55 -23.39 -7.34
C ASP A 343 -0.89 -22.88 -7.44
N GLU A 344 -1.22 -21.73 -6.84
CA GLU A 344 -2.54 -21.12 -7.00
C GLU A 344 -2.78 -20.64 -8.43
N TYR A 345 -1.78 -20.05 -9.09
CA TYR A 345 -1.89 -19.67 -10.50
C TYR A 345 -2.10 -20.90 -11.39
N GLU A 346 -1.35 -21.98 -11.13
CA GLU A 346 -1.49 -23.23 -11.88
C GLU A 346 -2.85 -23.87 -11.68
N ALA A 347 -3.41 -23.86 -10.46
CA ALA A 347 -4.78 -24.32 -10.19
C ALA A 347 -5.84 -23.51 -10.94
N HIS A 348 -5.68 -22.18 -11.03
CA HIS A 348 -6.60 -21.32 -11.79
C HIS A 348 -6.50 -21.60 -13.30
N ILE A 349 -5.30 -21.86 -13.81
CA ILE A 349 -5.05 -22.05 -15.25
C ILE A 349 -5.44 -23.46 -15.71
N ARG A 350 -4.99 -24.50 -15.00
CA ARG A 350 -5.13 -25.92 -15.39
C ARG A 350 -6.41 -26.54 -14.87
N ASP A 351 -6.63 -26.43 -13.57
CA ASP A 351 -7.74 -27.11 -12.89
C ASP A 351 -9.04 -26.31 -12.97
N LYS A 352 -8.96 -25.05 -13.45
CA LYS A 352 -10.08 -24.12 -13.51
C LYS A 352 -10.80 -24.04 -12.17
N ARG A 353 -9.99 -23.97 -11.11
CA ARG A 353 -10.42 -23.97 -9.71
C ARG A 353 -9.69 -22.89 -8.93
N CYS A 354 -10.40 -22.23 -8.00
CA CYS A 354 -9.80 -21.31 -7.04
C CYS A 354 -9.67 -22.01 -5.68
N PRO A 355 -8.46 -22.34 -5.20
CA PRO A 355 -8.27 -23.07 -3.94
C PRO A 355 -8.89 -22.36 -2.71
N SER A 356 -8.93 -21.03 -2.74
CA SER A 356 -9.49 -20.20 -1.68
C SER A 356 -10.98 -19.85 -1.90
N HIS A 357 -11.61 -20.35 -2.97
CA HIS A 357 -13.01 -20.14 -3.31
C HIS A 357 -13.47 -18.66 -3.44
N VAL A 358 -12.53 -17.73 -3.63
CA VAL A 358 -12.81 -16.28 -3.77
C VAL A 358 -13.27 -15.92 -5.19
N CYS A 359 -12.64 -16.52 -6.20
CA CYS A 359 -12.92 -16.22 -7.60
C CYS A 359 -14.22 -16.89 -8.05
N LYS A 360 -15.33 -16.14 -8.09
CA LYS A 360 -16.67 -16.64 -8.43
C LYS A 360 -16.73 -17.44 -9.73
N ALA A 361 -15.94 -17.09 -10.74
CA ALA A 361 -15.93 -17.80 -12.01
C ALA A 361 -15.36 -19.23 -11.89
N LEU A 362 -14.56 -19.50 -10.86
CA LEU A 362 -13.77 -20.72 -10.66
C LEU A 362 -14.29 -21.60 -9.53
N ILE A 363 -15.40 -21.24 -8.90
CA ILE A 363 -16.04 -22.09 -7.89
C ILE A 363 -17.16 -22.93 -8.50
N GLN A 364 -17.43 -24.08 -7.90
CA GLN A 364 -18.59 -24.91 -8.16
C GLN A 364 -19.30 -25.19 -6.85
N TYR A 365 -20.63 -25.28 -6.91
CA TYR A 365 -21.42 -25.72 -5.76
C TYR A 365 -21.82 -27.16 -5.99
N THR A 366 -21.37 -28.06 -5.10
CA THR A 366 -21.73 -29.47 -5.11
C THR A 366 -22.57 -29.80 -3.88
N ILE A 367 -23.26 -30.94 -3.89
CA ILE A 367 -24.06 -31.41 -2.77
C ILE A 367 -23.43 -32.69 -2.24
N ASP A 368 -23.06 -32.65 -0.96
CA ASP A 368 -22.54 -33.78 -0.20
C ASP A 368 -23.66 -34.82 -0.01
N VAL A 369 -23.44 -36.01 -0.57
CA VAL A 369 -24.42 -37.10 -0.60
C VAL A 369 -24.77 -37.58 0.80
N ASP A 370 -23.81 -37.56 1.73
CA ASP A 370 -23.97 -38.11 3.07
C ASP A 370 -24.68 -37.15 4.02
N LYS A 371 -24.57 -35.84 3.77
CA LYS A 371 -25.20 -34.79 4.60
C LYS A 371 -26.58 -34.36 4.09
N CYS A 372 -26.85 -34.53 2.80
CA CYS A 372 -28.08 -34.02 2.20
C CYS A 372 -29.30 -34.86 2.59
N THR A 373 -30.25 -34.25 3.29
CA THR A 373 -31.49 -34.93 3.71
C THR A 373 -32.64 -34.83 2.69
N GLY A 374 -32.41 -34.26 1.50
CA GLY A 374 -33.45 -34.04 0.48
C GLY A 374 -34.61 -33.12 0.93
N CYS A 375 -34.31 -32.07 1.70
CA CYS A 375 -35.32 -31.21 2.34
C CYS A 375 -36.03 -30.21 1.40
N GLY A 376 -35.62 -30.09 0.14
CA GLY A 376 -36.23 -29.20 -0.86
C GLY A 376 -35.96 -27.70 -0.70
N ARG A 377 -35.07 -27.26 0.21
CA ARG A 377 -34.84 -25.82 0.45
C ARG A 377 -33.98 -25.16 -0.63
N CYS A 378 -32.80 -25.71 -0.89
CA CYS A 378 -31.92 -25.21 -1.94
C CYS A 378 -32.64 -25.18 -3.31
N LEU A 379 -33.45 -26.20 -3.62
CA LEU A 379 -34.25 -26.27 -4.84
C LEU A 379 -35.24 -25.09 -4.97
N ARG A 380 -36.00 -24.77 -3.91
CA ARG A 380 -36.98 -23.67 -3.93
C ARG A 380 -36.35 -22.28 -3.94
N SER A 381 -35.12 -22.16 -3.43
CA SER A 381 -34.41 -20.89 -3.34
C SER A 381 -33.48 -20.64 -4.54
N CYS A 382 -33.35 -21.59 -5.47
CA CYS A 382 -32.51 -21.42 -6.65
C CYS A 382 -33.20 -20.48 -7.66
N PRO A 383 -32.61 -19.31 -7.99
CA PRO A 383 -33.25 -18.32 -8.88
C PRO A 383 -33.30 -18.77 -10.34
N VAL A 384 -32.50 -19.76 -10.73
CA VAL A 384 -32.34 -20.25 -12.11
C VAL A 384 -32.73 -21.72 -12.25
N GLU A 385 -33.36 -22.30 -11.22
CA GLU A 385 -33.83 -23.69 -11.21
C GLU A 385 -32.74 -24.71 -11.58
N ALA A 386 -31.48 -24.44 -11.20
CA ALA A 386 -30.32 -25.30 -11.47
C ALA A 386 -30.24 -26.53 -10.55
N ILE A 387 -31.17 -26.72 -9.61
CA ILE A 387 -31.10 -27.82 -8.64
C ILE A 387 -32.24 -28.80 -8.88
N SER A 388 -31.89 -30.07 -9.01
CA SER A 388 -32.83 -31.17 -9.25
C SER A 388 -32.75 -32.22 -8.13
N GLY A 389 -33.84 -32.98 -7.93
CA GLY A 389 -33.90 -34.06 -6.93
C GLY A 389 -35.29 -34.19 -6.30
N ALA A 390 -35.68 -35.42 -5.94
CA ALA A 390 -36.96 -35.68 -5.31
C ALA A 390 -36.90 -35.50 -3.78
N LYS A 391 -38.07 -35.45 -3.15
CA LYS A 391 -38.18 -35.30 -1.69
C LYS A 391 -37.58 -36.53 -1.00
N LYS A 392 -36.68 -36.31 -0.03
CA LYS A 392 -35.88 -37.34 0.66
C LYS A 392 -34.81 -38.03 -0.22
N GLU A 393 -34.50 -37.48 -1.38
CA GLU A 393 -33.35 -37.90 -2.20
C GLU A 393 -32.28 -36.81 -2.21
N THR A 394 -31.03 -37.20 -2.43
CA THR A 394 -29.93 -36.26 -2.60
C THR A 394 -30.16 -35.42 -3.83
N HIS A 395 -30.14 -34.10 -3.68
CA HIS A 395 -30.25 -33.18 -4.80
C HIS A 395 -28.93 -33.06 -5.56
N VAL A 396 -29.01 -32.66 -6.83
CA VAL A 396 -27.87 -32.43 -7.72
C VAL A 396 -27.97 -31.02 -8.31
N ILE A 397 -26.84 -30.32 -8.34
CA ILE A 397 -26.70 -28.99 -8.95
C ILE A 397 -26.18 -29.14 -10.37
N ASP A 398 -26.97 -28.69 -11.34
CA ASP A 398 -26.61 -28.56 -12.74
C ASP A 398 -25.65 -27.37 -12.91
N GLN A 399 -24.37 -27.69 -13.16
CA GLN A 399 -23.32 -26.67 -13.25
C GLN A 399 -23.46 -25.78 -14.49
N GLU A 400 -24.12 -26.24 -15.57
CA GLU A 400 -24.31 -25.43 -16.78
C GLU A 400 -25.35 -24.33 -16.55
N LYS A 401 -26.34 -24.58 -15.69
CA LYS A 401 -27.37 -23.58 -15.33
C LYS A 401 -26.99 -22.73 -14.12
N CYS A 402 -26.07 -23.21 -13.28
CA CYS A 402 -25.72 -22.56 -12.03
C CYS A 402 -25.03 -21.21 -12.27
N ILE A 403 -25.67 -20.11 -11.86
CA ILE A 403 -25.08 -18.76 -11.89
C ILE A 403 -24.19 -18.46 -10.67
N LYS A 404 -23.85 -19.49 -9.87
CA LYS A 404 -22.92 -19.41 -8.73
C LYS A 404 -23.28 -18.34 -7.69
N CYS A 405 -24.58 -18.11 -7.48
CA CYS A 405 -25.11 -17.07 -6.60
C CYS A 405 -24.95 -17.35 -5.09
N GLY A 406 -24.60 -18.57 -4.68
CA GLY A 406 -24.39 -18.93 -3.27
C GLY A 406 -25.66 -19.13 -2.44
N THR A 407 -26.86 -18.81 -2.95
CA THR A 407 -28.12 -18.94 -2.19
C THR A 407 -28.37 -20.36 -1.68
N CYS A 408 -27.96 -21.39 -2.43
CA CYS A 408 -28.10 -22.78 -2.01
C CYS A 408 -27.27 -23.11 -0.76
N LEU A 409 -26.08 -22.53 -0.62
CA LEU A 409 -25.19 -22.67 0.53
C LEU A 409 -25.82 -22.01 1.76
N GLU A 410 -26.27 -20.75 1.63
CA GLU A 410 -26.85 -19.97 2.74
C GLU A 410 -28.12 -20.59 3.33
N VAL A 411 -28.98 -21.18 2.50
CA VAL A 411 -30.25 -21.77 2.97
C VAL A 411 -30.11 -23.21 3.50
N CYS A 412 -28.95 -23.84 3.29
CA CYS A 412 -28.70 -25.19 3.73
C CYS A 412 -28.46 -25.21 5.24
N LYS A 413 -29.33 -25.90 6.00
CA LYS A 413 -29.17 -26.05 7.46
C LYS A 413 -28.37 -27.28 7.89
N PHE A 414 -27.87 -28.04 6.92
CA PHE A 414 -27.19 -29.32 7.15
C PHE A 414 -25.75 -29.30 6.63
N ASP A 415 -25.26 -28.12 6.21
CA ASP A 415 -23.93 -27.94 5.62
C ASP A 415 -23.62 -28.96 4.50
N ALA A 416 -24.67 -29.33 3.77
CA ALA A 416 -24.64 -30.32 2.71
C ALA A 416 -24.30 -29.71 1.34
N VAL A 417 -24.21 -28.39 1.22
CA VAL A 417 -23.74 -27.73 0.00
C VAL A 417 -22.28 -27.39 0.23
N VAL A 418 -21.41 -27.87 -0.64
CA VAL A 418 -19.95 -27.67 -0.57
C VAL A 418 -19.55 -26.76 -1.72
N VAL A 419 -18.55 -25.93 -1.47
CA VAL A 419 -17.89 -25.12 -2.50
C VAL A 419 -16.61 -25.85 -2.88
N GLU A 420 -16.47 -26.12 -4.17
CA GLU A 420 -15.28 -26.73 -4.78
C GLU A 420 -14.58 -25.73 -5.68
#